data_AF-A0A1F2UZ90-F1
#
_entry.id   AF-A0A1F2UZ90-F1
#
_cell.length_a   1.000
_cell.length_b   1.000
_cell.length_c   1.000
_cell.angle_alpha   90.00
_cell.angle_beta   90.00
_cell.angle_gamma   90.00
#
_symmetry.space_group_name_H-M   'P 1'
#
loop_
_entity.id
_entity.type
_entity.pdbx_description
1 polymer ?
#
loop_
_entity_poly.entity_id
_entity_poly.type
_entity_poly.pdbx_seq_one_letter_code
_entity_poly.pdbx_strand_id
1 'polypeptide(L)'
;MIRKAETFAMTALLVAAYCSLALGQATPPTILVIEVENMVEYQEDLSDPSRIGTNPEITPPGPIRRGGVAVVFGDIVTVNGQPAKGTLVARAGGIFGPNPAPRPSQAIADIAGAGTMREQVFAILKNDGTPVGNIVGLGFSGGPPPAGAPLIQTSGNWPIVGGTGPFLGARGQFGAAQAAGDPPPRAASYAEDPANRRINGGGKQRYVLTVIPMFRPEIVQTPSGPAVTHSSDFSLVTASKPAAAGEVLSLFATGLGPTRPGVNPSAPFPASPPAVVNSPVEVTVNGRPAEVTAAVGFPGAVDGYQVNFRVPPDTAKGAATVQVSAAWIAGPEVKMAIQ
;
A
#
# COMPACT_ATOMS: atom_id res chain seq x y z
N MET A 1 -8.96 61.42 -11.45
CA MET A 1 -9.15 59.98 -11.74
C MET A 1 -7.87 59.13 -11.69
N ILE A 2 -6.67 59.72 -11.58
CA ILE A 2 -5.39 58.97 -11.65
C ILE A 2 -4.98 58.29 -10.32
N ARG A 3 -5.32 58.86 -9.15
CA ARG A 3 -4.94 58.30 -7.83
C ARG A 3 -5.59 56.96 -7.43
N LYS A 4 -6.68 56.54 -8.06
CA LYS A 4 -7.37 55.27 -7.72
C LYS A 4 -6.78 54.06 -8.45
N ALA A 5 -6.12 54.26 -9.59
CA ALA A 5 -5.55 53.17 -10.37
C ALA A 5 -4.27 52.59 -9.72
N GLU A 6 -3.46 53.44 -9.09
CA GLU A 6 -2.21 53.05 -8.43
C GLU A 6 -2.45 52.20 -7.17
N THR A 7 -3.52 52.48 -6.41
CA THR A 7 -3.86 51.71 -5.20
C THR A 7 -4.37 50.30 -5.53
N PHE A 8 -5.11 50.14 -6.64
CA PHE A 8 -5.56 48.83 -7.11
C PHE A 8 -4.41 47.98 -7.66
N ALA A 9 -3.45 48.59 -8.39
CA ALA A 9 -2.27 47.89 -8.90
C ALA A 9 -1.35 47.39 -7.78
N MET A 10 -1.17 48.19 -6.71
CA MET A 10 -0.31 47.81 -5.57
C MET A 10 -0.95 46.73 -4.69
N THR A 11 -2.27 46.70 -4.58
CA THR A 11 -3.01 45.67 -3.83
C THR A 11 -2.98 44.30 -4.55
N ALA A 12 -3.05 44.28 -5.88
CA ALA A 12 -2.94 43.05 -6.66
C ALA A 12 -1.52 42.45 -6.63
N LEU A 13 -0.47 43.28 -6.59
CA LEU A 13 0.92 42.84 -6.45
C LEU A 13 1.25 42.29 -5.05
N LEU A 14 0.63 42.85 -4.00
CA LEU A 14 0.75 42.33 -2.63
C LEU A 14 0.01 41.00 -2.43
N VAL A 15 -1.15 40.80 -3.08
CA VAL A 15 -1.84 39.50 -3.06
C VAL A 15 -1.05 38.43 -3.81
N ALA A 16 -0.41 38.76 -4.95
CA ALA A 16 0.44 37.80 -5.66
C ALA A 16 1.76 37.45 -4.93
N ALA A 17 2.26 38.34 -4.05
CA ALA A 17 3.45 38.09 -3.24
C ALA A 17 3.18 37.27 -1.95
N TYR A 18 1.92 37.24 -1.48
CA TYR A 18 1.50 36.49 -0.28
C TYR A 18 0.62 35.27 -0.59
N CYS A 19 0.10 35.14 -1.81
CA CYS A 19 -0.47 33.91 -2.29
C CYS A 19 0.67 32.99 -2.73
N SER A 20 1.05 32.05 -1.86
CA SER A 20 1.65 30.80 -2.31
C SER A 20 0.77 30.32 -3.48
N LEU A 21 1.34 30.26 -4.69
CA LEU A 21 0.70 29.58 -5.80
C LEU A 21 0.52 28.13 -5.35
N ALA A 22 -0.65 27.82 -4.81
CA ALA A 22 -1.10 26.46 -4.56
C ALA A 22 -1.38 25.87 -5.93
N LEU A 23 -0.31 25.50 -6.64
CA LEU A 23 -0.40 24.58 -7.74
C LEU A 23 -0.99 23.31 -7.15
N GLY A 24 -2.20 22.94 -7.57
CA GLY A 24 -2.83 21.68 -7.19
C GLY A 24 -2.02 20.52 -7.75
N GLN A 25 -0.88 20.21 -7.15
CA GLN A 25 -0.16 18.98 -7.41
C GLN A 25 -0.94 17.89 -6.68
N ALA A 26 -1.82 17.21 -7.41
CA ALA A 26 -2.45 16.00 -6.92
C ALA A 26 -1.32 15.04 -6.47
N THR A 27 -1.36 14.62 -5.21
CA THR A 27 -0.31 13.78 -4.65
C THR A 27 -0.21 12.49 -5.46
N PRO A 28 0.99 12.12 -5.98
CA PRO A 28 1.10 11.02 -6.93
C PRO A 28 0.64 9.70 -6.31
N PRO A 29 -0.10 8.82 -7.00
CA PRO A 29 -0.49 7.53 -6.43
C PRO A 29 0.73 6.68 -6.06
N THR A 30 0.56 5.78 -5.09
CA THR A 30 1.54 4.76 -4.73
C THR A 30 1.25 3.49 -5.50
N ILE A 31 2.24 2.91 -6.18
CA ILE A 31 2.09 1.62 -6.86
C ILE A 31 2.61 0.52 -5.93
N LEU A 32 1.75 -0.46 -5.64
CA LEU A 32 2.13 -1.69 -4.95
C LEU A 32 2.05 -2.86 -5.94
N VAL A 33 3.15 -3.58 -6.09
CA VAL A 33 3.21 -4.86 -6.79
C VAL A 33 3.24 -5.96 -5.75
N ILE A 34 2.14 -6.70 -5.64
CA ILE A 34 1.97 -7.77 -4.66
C ILE A 34 2.08 -9.12 -5.37
N GLU A 35 3.04 -9.94 -4.97
CA GLU A 35 3.18 -11.30 -5.47
C GLU A 35 2.51 -12.30 -4.52
N VAL A 36 1.73 -13.19 -5.13
CA VAL A 36 0.92 -14.19 -4.44
C VAL A 36 1.27 -15.57 -4.95
N GLU A 37 1.57 -16.49 -4.04
CA GLU A 37 1.86 -17.90 -4.34
C GLU A 37 0.86 -18.84 -3.69
N ASN A 38 0.92 -20.13 -4.04
CA ASN A 38 0.02 -21.18 -3.52
C ASN A 38 -1.46 -20.78 -3.66
N MET A 39 -1.81 -20.13 -4.77
CA MET A 39 -3.13 -19.60 -5.01
C MET A 39 -4.09 -20.72 -5.45
N VAL A 40 -5.12 -20.96 -4.65
CA VAL A 40 -6.12 -22.01 -4.87
C VAL A 40 -7.52 -21.41 -4.79
N GLU A 41 -8.34 -21.67 -5.79
CA GLU A 41 -9.76 -21.36 -5.84
C GLU A 41 -10.57 -22.62 -5.53
N TYR A 42 -11.13 -22.67 -4.33
CA TYR A 42 -12.07 -23.70 -3.93
C TYR A 42 -13.43 -23.33 -4.50
N GLN A 43 -14.08 -24.24 -5.21
CA GLN A 43 -15.38 -24.02 -5.86
C GLN A 43 -16.47 -24.79 -5.12
N GLU A 44 -17.58 -24.12 -4.83
CA GLU A 44 -18.73 -24.73 -4.18
C GLU A 44 -19.43 -25.70 -5.14
N ASP A 45 -19.13 -26.99 -4.97
CA ASP A 45 -19.61 -28.08 -5.80
C ASP A 45 -20.34 -29.18 -5.03
N LEU A 46 -20.31 -29.11 -3.70
CA LEU A 46 -20.91 -30.08 -2.78
C LEU A 46 -22.36 -29.74 -2.41
N SER A 47 -23.19 -30.76 -2.29
CA SER A 47 -24.54 -30.65 -1.69
C SER A 47 -24.58 -31.00 -0.20
N ASP A 48 -23.55 -31.69 0.30
CA ASP A 48 -23.40 -32.10 1.70
C ASP A 48 -22.37 -31.22 2.40
N PRO A 49 -22.80 -30.31 3.30
CA PRO A 49 -21.90 -29.42 4.01
C PRO A 49 -20.89 -30.13 4.92
N SER A 50 -21.18 -31.36 5.36
CA SER A 50 -20.29 -32.10 6.28
C SER A 50 -18.95 -32.49 5.65
N ARG A 51 -18.85 -32.44 4.33
CA ARG A 51 -17.64 -32.79 3.56
C ARG A 51 -16.75 -31.58 3.25
N ILE A 52 -17.20 -30.37 3.51
CA ILE A 52 -16.46 -29.14 3.19
C ILE A 52 -15.16 -29.09 4.01
N GLY A 53 -14.01 -28.96 3.33
CA GLY A 53 -12.71 -28.81 3.96
C GLY A 53 -12.21 -30.03 4.74
N THR A 54 -12.63 -31.24 4.38
CA THR A 54 -12.31 -32.47 5.13
C THR A 54 -11.33 -33.41 4.42
N ASN A 55 -11.15 -33.26 3.11
CA ASN A 55 -10.28 -34.15 2.32
C ASN A 55 -8.85 -33.57 2.25
N PRO A 56 -7.84 -34.23 2.82
CA PRO A 56 -6.47 -33.71 2.78
C PRO A 56 -5.83 -33.75 1.38
N GLU A 57 -6.31 -34.64 0.51
CA GLU A 57 -5.75 -34.88 -0.82
C GLU A 57 -6.17 -33.81 -1.83
N ILE A 58 -5.40 -33.68 -2.91
CA ILE A 58 -5.75 -32.84 -4.06
C ILE A 58 -7.09 -33.29 -4.65
N THR A 59 -8.02 -32.36 -4.80
CA THR A 59 -9.32 -32.63 -5.44
C THR A 59 -9.44 -31.92 -6.79
N PRO A 60 -10.06 -32.55 -7.80
CA PRO A 60 -10.47 -31.83 -9.00
C PRO A 60 -11.63 -30.87 -8.66
N PRO A 61 -11.74 -29.73 -9.35
CA PRO A 61 -12.92 -28.88 -9.22
C PRO A 61 -14.15 -29.61 -9.76
N GLY A 62 -15.28 -29.50 -9.09
CA GLY A 62 -16.57 -29.91 -9.64
C GLY A 62 -17.03 -29.03 -10.81
N PRO A 63 -18.16 -29.38 -11.45
CA PRO A 63 -18.70 -28.57 -12.54
C PRO A 63 -19.04 -27.17 -12.04
N ILE A 64 -18.50 -26.15 -12.72
CA ILE A 64 -18.76 -24.74 -12.41
C ILE A 64 -20.26 -24.48 -12.44
N ARG A 65 -20.85 -24.21 -11.27
CA ARG A 65 -22.24 -23.77 -11.18
C ARG A 65 -22.30 -22.28 -11.50
N ARG A 66 -23.03 -21.89 -12.55
CA ARG A 66 -23.34 -20.47 -12.80
C ARG A 66 -24.27 -19.98 -11.68
N GLY A 67 -23.87 -18.93 -10.97
CA GLY A 67 -24.48 -18.55 -9.69
C GLY A 67 -23.80 -19.17 -8.46
N GLY A 68 -22.82 -20.06 -8.63
CA GLY A 68 -22.07 -20.67 -7.53
C GLY A 68 -21.05 -19.73 -6.89
N VAL A 69 -20.63 -20.06 -5.67
CA VAL A 69 -19.63 -19.31 -4.93
C VAL A 69 -18.29 -20.06 -4.97
N ALA A 70 -17.20 -19.32 -4.97
CA ALA A 70 -15.87 -19.85 -4.74
C ALA A 70 -15.13 -18.96 -3.73
N VAL A 71 -14.20 -19.57 -2.99
CA VAL A 71 -13.29 -18.86 -2.10
C VAL A 71 -11.87 -19.13 -2.57
N VAL A 72 -11.07 -18.06 -2.64
CA VAL A 72 -9.68 -18.13 -3.06
C VAL A 72 -8.78 -17.77 -1.88
N PHE A 73 -7.74 -18.56 -1.71
CA PHE A 73 -6.63 -18.27 -0.81
C PHE A 73 -5.33 -18.23 -1.59
N GLY A 74 -4.45 -17.30 -1.25
CA GLY A 74 -3.06 -17.28 -1.71
C GLY A 74 -2.15 -16.63 -0.66
N ASP A 75 -0.88 -17.00 -0.67
CA ASP A 75 0.15 -16.45 0.20
C ASP A 75 0.75 -15.18 -0.41
N ILE A 76 0.65 -14.04 0.27
CA ILE A 76 1.44 -12.87 -0.11
C ILE A 76 2.90 -13.13 0.29
N VAL A 77 3.81 -13.08 -0.67
CA VAL A 77 5.24 -13.36 -0.47
C VAL A 77 6.13 -12.14 -0.63
N THR A 78 5.74 -11.19 -1.47
CA THR A 78 6.46 -9.91 -1.65
C THR A 78 5.50 -8.75 -1.86
N VAL A 79 5.94 -7.56 -1.45
CA VAL A 79 5.35 -6.27 -1.84
C VAL A 79 6.49 -5.40 -2.39
N ASN A 80 6.36 -4.92 -3.63
CA ASN A 80 7.40 -4.17 -4.34
C ASN A 80 8.77 -4.88 -4.35
N GLY A 81 8.75 -6.22 -4.47
CA GLY A 81 9.96 -7.06 -4.47
C GLY A 81 10.60 -7.27 -3.10
N GLN A 82 10.09 -6.62 -2.04
CA GLN A 82 10.56 -6.84 -0.68
C GLN A 82 9.83 -8.01 -0.02
N PRO A 83 10.52 -8.88 0.74
CA PRO A 83 9.89 -9.98 1.46
C PRO A 83 8.76 -9.49 2.38
N ALA A 84 7.59 -10.09 2.21
CA ALA A 84 6.41 -9.83 3.01
C ALA A 84 5.73 -11.15 3.36
N LYS A 85 4.76 -11.10 4.27
CA LYS A 85 3.86 -12.22 4.54
C LYS A 85 2.43 -11.73 4.42
N GLY A 86 1.49 -12.66 4.35
CA GLY A 86 0.07 -12.31 4.37
C GLY A 86 -0.75 -13.28 3.56
N THR A 87 -2.00 -12.92 3.39
CA THR A 87 -2.97 -13.75 2.68
C THR A 87 -3.79 -12.89 1.75
N LEU A 88 -3.87 -13.28 0.49
CA LEU A 88 -4.95 -12.89 -0.39
C LEU A 88 -6.14 -13.80 -0.09
N VAL A 89 -7.26 -13.20 0.31
CA VAL A 89 -8.55 -13.89 0.40
C VAL A 89 -9.48 -13.25 -0.61
N ALA A 90 -10.12 -14.06 -1.44
CA ALA A 90 -11.15 -13.58 -2.32
C ALA A 90 -12.41 -14.43 -2.24
N ARG A 91 -13.56 -13.80 -2.43
CA ARG A 91 -14.81 -14.48 -2.70
C ARG A 91 -15.18 -14.21 -4.15
N ALA A 92 -15.44 -15.26 -4.93
CA ALA A 92 -15.94 -15.15 -6.28
C ALA A 92 -17.40 -15.62 -6.32
N GLY A 93 -18.28 -14.80 -6.89
CA GLY A 93 -19.64 -15.18 -7.25
C GLY A 93 -19.73 -15.36 -8.75
N GLY A 94 -20.00 -16.60 -9.19
CA GLY A 94 -20.30 -16.87 -10.59
C GLY A 94 -21.52 -16.07 -11.01
N ILE A 95 -21.40 -15.25 -12.04
CA ILE A 95 -22.54 -14.54 -12.63
C ILE A 95 -22.97 -15.23 -13.91
N PHE A 96 -24.15 -14.90 -14.43
CA PHE A 96 -24.60 -15.33 -15.75
C PHE A 96 -23.83 -14.58 -16.86
N GLY A 97 -22.49 -14.62 -16.83
CA GLY A 97 -21.52 -14.00 -17.74
C GLY A 97 -22.12 -13.09 -18.82
N PRO A 98 -22.32 -11.79 -18.53
CA PRO A 98 -22.97 -10.84 -19.43
C PRO A 98 -22.27 -10.79 -20.81
N ASN A 99 -23.08 -10.75 -21.87
CA ASN A 99 -22.59 -10.72 -23.24
C ASN A 99 -23.60 -10.07 -24.21
N PRO A 100 -23.16 -9.29 -25.23
CA PRO A 100 -24.06 -8.72 -26.24
C PRO A 100 -24.71 -9.76 -27.16
N ALA A 101 -24.06 -10.92 -27.32
CA ALA A 101 -24.56 -12.06 -28.07
C ALA A 101 -24.55 -13.31 -27.16
N PRO A 102 -25.48 -13.38 -26.18
CA PRO A 102 -25.46 -14.40 -25.15
C PRO A 102 -25.81 -15.77 -25.73
N ARG A 103 -25.15 -16.81 -25.21
CA ARG A 103 -25.56 -18.21 -25.36
C ARG A 103 -26.53 -18.59 -24.23
N PRO A 104 -27.24 -19.74 -24.31
CA PRO A 104 -28.02 -20.23 -23.18
C PRO A 104 -27.21 -20.20 -21.86
N SER A 105 -27.87 -19.75 -20.78
CA SER A 105 -27.27 -19.52 -19.46
C SER A 105 -26.25 -18.37 -19.37
N GLN A 106 -26.28 -17.44 -20.33
CA GLN A 106 -25.68 -16.10 -20.20
C GLN A 106 -26.79 -15.03 -20.16
N ALA A 107 -26.52 -13.94 -19.46
CA ALA A 107 -27.34 -12.75 -19.45
C ALA A 107 -27.01 -11.89 -20.68
N ILE A 108 -28.05 -11.37 -21.35
CA ILE A 108 -27.91 -10.31 -22.35
C ILE A 108 -27.40 -9.03 -21.67
N ALA A 109 -26.37 -8.41 -22.23
CA ALA A 109 -25.80 -7.15 -21.73
C ALA A 109 -24.93 -6.47 -22.79
N ASP A 110 -24.69 -5.17 -22.66
CA ASP A 110 -23.83 -4.43 -23.60
C ASP A 110 -22.32 -4.69 -23.41
N ILE A 111 -21.94 -5.31 -22.30
CA ILE A 111 -20.54 -5.64 -21.97
C ILE A 111 -20.24 -7.11 -22.22
N ALA A 112 -18.99 -7.41 -22.53
CA ALA A 112 -18.46 -8.77 -22.60
C ALA A 112 -17.26 -8.93 -21.65
N GLY A 113 -16.95 -10.18 -21.26
CA GLY A 113 -15.71 -10.51 -20.55
C GLY A 113 -15.77 -10.42 -19.02
N ALA A 114 -16.92 -10.05 -18.43
CA ALA A 114 -17.13 -10.15 -16.98
C ALA A 114 -17.56 -11.59 -16.61
N GLY A 115 -16.63 -12.36 -16.04
CA GLY A 115 -16.86 -13.78 -15.74
C GLY A 115 -17.49 -14.04 -14.38
N THR A 116 -16.99 -13.36 -13.35
CA THR A 116 -17.46 -13.47 -11.95
C THR A 116 -17.41 -12.11 -11.28
N MET A 117 -18.23 -11.88 -10.27
CA MET A 117 -17.96 -10.81 -9.29
C MET A 117 -16.92 -11.33 -8.30
N ARG A 118 -15.96 -10.49 -7.91
CA ARG A 118 -14.95 -10.79 -6.89
C ARG A 118 -14.89 -9.71 -5.85
N GLU A 119 -14.86 -10.12 -4.60
CA GLU A 119 -14.38 -9.34 -3.46
C GLU A 119 -12.97 -9.86 -3.16
N GLN A 120 -11.99 -8.97 -3.02
CA GLN A 120 -10.59 -9.32 -2.76
C GLN A 120 -10.07 -8.54 -1.56
N VAL A 121 -9.44 -9.24 -0.63
CA VAL A 121 -8.78 -8.68 0.55
C VAL A 121 -7.31 -9.08 0.52
N PHE A 122 -6.44 -8.09 0.45
CA PHE A 122 -5.00 -8.26 0.62
C PHE A 122 -4.67 -8.00 2.08
N ALA A 123 -4.54 -9.03 2.91
CA ALA A 123 -4.14 -8.90 4.31
C ALA A 123 -2.61 -8.98 4.41
N ILE A 124 -1.95 -7.83 4.62
CA ILE A 124 -0.50 -7.68 4.50
C ILE A 124 0.15 -7.68 5.87
N LEU A 125 1.21 -8.47 6.00
CA LEU A 125 2.10 -8.56 7.15
C LEU A 125 3.54 -8.24 6.71
N LYS A 126 4.35 -7.73 7.62
CA LYS A 126 5.81 -7.75 7.48
C LYS A 126 6.32 -9.19 7.43
N ASN A 127 7.54 -9.39 6.95
CA ASN A 127 8.18 -10.71 6.95
C ASN A 127 8.29 -11.33 8.36
N ASP A 128 8.37 -10.51 9.41
CA ASP A 128 8.36 -10.94 10.81
C ASP A 128 6.96 -11.38 11.33
N GLY A 129 5.91 -11.24 10.52
CA GLY A 129 4.52 -11.58 10.88
C GLY A 129 3.74 -10.43 11.53
N THR A 130 4.34 -9.27 11.74
CA THR A 130 3.62 -8.08 12.24
C THR A 130 2.60 -7.61 11.19
N PRO A 131 1.31 -7.45 11.55
CA PRO A 131 0.29 -6.89 10.67
C PRO A 131 0.59 -5.44 10.29
N VAL A 132 0.56 -5.18 8.98
CA VAL A 132 0.63 -3.83 8.43
C VAL A 132 -0.78 -3.27 8.28
N GLY A 133 -1.65 -3.99 7.58
CA GLY A 133 -3.02 -3.59 7.31
C GLY A 133 -3.64 -4.44 6.19
N ASN A 134 -4.82 -4.04 5.74
CA ASN A 134 -5.45 -4.65 4.56
C ASN A 134 -5.84 -3.63 3.51
N ILE A 135 -5.94 -4.08 2.26
CA ILE A 135 -6.53 -3.35 1.14
C ILE A 135 -7.67 -4.19 0.59
N VAL A 136 -8.82 -3.57 0.34
CA VAL A 136 -10.04 -4.24 -0.10
C VAL A 136 -10.47 -3.72 -1.46
N GLY A 137 -10.79 -4.67 -2.34
CA GLY A 137 -11.22 -4.45 -3.70
C GLY A 137 -12.48 -5.21 -4.06
N LEU A 138 -13.25 -4.69 -5.00
CA LEU A 138 -14.42 -5.38 -5.55
C LEU A 138 -14.58 -5.10 -7.04
N GLY A 139 -15.16 -6.04 -7.79
CA GLY A 139 -15.45 -5.84 -9.21
C GLY A 139 -15.46 -7.14 -10.01
N PHE A 140 -15.44 -7.04 -11.34
CA PHE A 140 -15.50 -8.21 -12.22
C PHE A 140 -14.14 -8.86 -12.41
N SER A 141 -14.12 -10.20 -12.43
CA SER A 141 -12.96 -10.93 -12.92
C SER A 141 -12.86 -10.87 -14.44
N GLY A 142 -11.62 -10.81 -14.92
CA GLY A 142 -11.32 -10.62 -16.34
C GLY A 142 -11.49 -9.18 -16.78
N GLY A 143 -11.64 -8.99 -18.10
CA GLY A 143 -11.72 -7.67 -18.72
C GLY A 143 -10.38 -6.95 -18.88
N PRO A 144 -10.33 -5.94 -19.76
CA PRO A 144 -9.14 -5.15 -19.99
C PRO A 144 -8.83 -4.25 -18.78
N PRO A 145 -7.56 -3.88 -18.56
CA PRO A 145 -7.19 -2.82 -17.62
C PRO A 145 -7.95 -1.51 -17.89
N PRO A 146 -8.29 -0.71 -16.86
CA PRO A 146 -8.88 0.61 -17.05
C PRO A 146 -7.90 1.56 -17.72
N ALA A 147 -8.44 2.62 -18.35
CA ALA A 147 -7.61 3.70 -18.88
C ALA A 147 -6.76 4.33 -17.76
N GLY A 148 -5.46 4.53 -18.02
CA GLY A 148 -4.51 5.04 -17.02
C GLY A 148 -4.00 4.00 -16.02
N ALA A 149 -4.33 2.71 -16.18
CA ALA A 149 -3.69 1.65 -15.42
C ALA A 149 -2.17 1.58 -15.72
N PRO A 150 -1.32 1.15 -14.76
CA PRO A 150 0.08 0.87 -15.03
C PRO A 150 0.24 -0.13 -16.18
N LEU A 151 1.21 0.08 -17.07
CA LEU A 151 1.40 -0.74 -18.28
C LEU A 151 1.68 -2.22 -18.00
N ILE A 152 2.18 -2.53 -16.81
CA ILE A 152 2.42 -3.91 -16.36
C ILE A 152 1.11 -4.66 -16.04
N GLN A 153 0.01 -3.96 -15.83
CA GLN A 153 -1.30 -4.57 -15.59
C GLN A 153 -1.85 -5.12 -16.91
N THR A 154 -2.13 -6.41 -16.95
CA THR A 154 -2.57 -7.11 -18.17
C THR A 154 -4.04 -7.46 -18.15
N SER A 155 -4.68 -7.49 -16.98
CA SER A 155 -6.11 -7.79 -16.85
C SER A 155 -6.72 -7.24 -15.57
N GLY A 156 -8.04 -7.21 -15.53
CA GLY A 156 -8.81 -6.78 -14.37
C GLY A 156 -8.95 -5.27 -14.30
N ASN A 157 -10.08 -4.84 -13.75
CA ASN A 157 -10.43 -3.44 -13.54
C ASN A 157 -11.19 -3.32 -12.23
N TRP A 158 -10.47 -3.48 -11.11
CA TRP A 158 -11.06 -3.48 -9.78
C TRP A 158 -10.82 -2.14 -9.07
N PRO A 159 -11.87 -1.42 -8.64
CA PRO A 159 -11.70 -0.33 -7.69
C PRO A 159 -11.19 -0.83 -6.33
N ILE A 160 -10.32 -0.03 -5.72
CA ILE A 160 -10.00 -0.11 -4.29
C ILE A 160 -11.06 0.68 -3.55
N VAL A 161 -11.79 0.00 -2.66
CA VAL A 161 -12.91 0.60 -1.92
C VAL A 161 -12.58 0.92 -0.46
N GLY A 162 -11.41 0.49 0.00
CA GLY A 162 -10.93 0.83 1.33
C GLY A 162 -9.74 -0.01 1.78
N GLY A 163 -9.42 0.14 3.06
CA GLY A 163 -8.34 -0.57 3.73
C GLY A 163 -8.29 -0.22 5.21
N THR A 164 -7.32 -0.80 5.91
CA THR A 164 -7.07 -0.58 7.35
C THR A 164 -5.60 -0.27 7.61
N GLY A 165 -5.30 0.18 8.83
CA GLY A 165 -3.96 0.59 9.23
C GLY A 165 -3.47 1.77 8.37
N PRO A 166 -2.26 1.72 7.78
CA PRO A 166 -1.75 2.80 6.91
C PRO A 166 -2.57 2.96 5.62
N PHE A 167 -3.46 2.01 5.28
CA PHE A 167 -4.36 2.07 4.14
C PHE A 167 -5.78 2.53 4.51
N LEU A 168 -6.01 3.03 5.73
CA LEU A 168 -7.31 3.54 6.14
C LEU A 168 -7.75 4.67 5.20
N GLY A 169 -8.94 4.52 4.60
CA GLY A 169 -9.50 5.49 3.66
C GLY A 169 -8.84 5.51 2.28
N ALA A 170 -7.92 4.58 1.99
CA ALA A 170 -7.28 4.46 0.68
C ALA A 170 -8.30 4.14 -0.43
N ARG A 171 -8.04 4.69 -1.63
CA ARG A 171 -8.83 4.49 -2.84
C ARG A 171 -7.91 4.12 -4.00
N GLY A 172 -8.46 3.95 -5.20
CA GLY A 172 -7.70 3.75 -6.42
C GLY A 172 -8.22 2.54 -7.19
N GLN A 173 -7.31 1.83 -7.85
CA GLN A 173 -7.64 0.71 -8.72
C GLN A 173 -6.54 -0.34 -8.71
N PHE A 174 -6.87 -1.56 -9.09
CA PHE A 174 -5.89 -2.63 -9.27
C PHE A 174 -6.33 -3.64 -10.33
N GLY A 175 -5.34 -4.44 -10.74
CA GLY A 175 -5.49 -5.53 -11.70
C GLY A 175 -4.44 -6.61 -11.50
N ALA A 176 -4.51 -7.65 -12.32
CA ALA A 176 -3.50 -8.69 -12.38
C ALA A 176 -2.45 -8.36 -13.45
N ALA A 177 -1.23 -8.85 -13.20
CA ALA A 177 -0.06 -8.72 -14.06
C ALA A 177 0.62 -10.09 -14.20
N GLN A 178 -0.11 -11.07 -14.75
CA GLN A 178 0.35 -12.45 -14.89
C GLN A 178 1.66 -12.48 -15.69
N ALA A 179 2.73 -13.02 -15.11
CA ALA A 179 3.97 -13.19 -15.87
C ALA A 179 3.88 -14.42 -16.79
N ALA A 180 4.59 -14.36 -17.92
CA ALA A 180 4.71 -15.51 -18.81
C ALA A 180 5.39 -16.68 -18.07
N GLY A 181 4.74 -17.85 -18.06
CA GLY A 181 5.25 -19.06 -17.41
C GLY A 181 4.80 -19.24 -15.96
N ASP A 182 4.17 -18.26 -15.32
CA ASP A 182 3.58 -18.45 -13.99
C ASP A 182 2.39 -19.43 -14.09
N PRO A 183 2.34 -20.48 -13.23
CA PRO A 183 1.21 -21.40 -13.22
C PRO A 183 -0.06 -20.65 -12.81
N PRO A 184 -1.19 -20.83 -13.51
CA PRO A 184 -2.44 -20.18 -13.14
C PRO A 184 -2.92 -20.66 -11.77
N PRO A 185 -3.80 -19.91 -11.08
CA PRO A 185 -4.46 -20.36 -9.86
C PRO A 185 -5.08 -21.75 -10.03
N ARG A 186 -4.85 -22.65 -9.06
CA ARG A 186 -5.40 -24.01 -9.11
C ARG A 186 -6.87 -23.98 -8.68
N ALA A 187 -7.75 -24.62 -9.43
CA ALA A 187 -9.13 -24.84 -8.99
C ALA A 187 -9.24 -26.17 -8.23
N ALA A 188 -10.03 -26.20 -7.16
CA ALA A 188 -10.26 -27.35 -6.30
C ALA A 188 -11.73 -27.44 -5.88
N SER A 189 -12.19 -28.63 -5.48
CA SER A 189 -13.50 -28.79 -4.83
C SER A 189 -13.48 -28.15 -3.44
N TYR A 190 -14.64 -27.70 -2.96
CA TYR A 190 -14.85 -27.35 -1.55
C TYR A 190 -14.59 -28.50 -0.59
N ALA A 191 -14.50 -29.76 -1.06
CA ALA A 191 -14.13 -30.89 -0.23
C ALA A 191 -12.68 -30.83 0.27
N GLU A 192 -11.77 -30.22 -0.51
CA GLU A 192 -10.35 -30.15 -0.19
C GLU A 192 -10.10 -29.33 1.08
N ASP A 193 -9.31 -29.88 1.99
CA ASP A 193 -8.89 -29.23 3.22
C ASP A 193 -7.87 -28.12 2.91
N PRO A 194 -8.22 -26.84 3.09
CA PRO A 194 -7.33 -25.72 2.79
C PRO A 194 -6.09 -25.67 3.70
N ALA A 195 -6.03 -26.42 4.80
CA ALA A 195 -4.82 -26.57 5.61
C ALA A 195 -3.66 -27.16 4.81
N ASN A 196 -3.95 -28.01 3.81
CA ASN A 196 -2.95 -28.69 2.99
C ASN A 196 -2.57 -27.90 1.73
N ARG A 197 -3.12 -26.70 1.50
CA ARG A 197 -2.92 -25.94 0.25
C ARG A 197 -1.46 -25.69 -0.15
N ARG A 198 -0.56 -25.55 0.84
CA ARG A 198 0.88 -25.33 0.61
C ARG A 198 1.62 -26.64 0.27
N ILE A 199 1.08 -27.77 0.71
CA ILE A 199 1.59 -29.12 0.39
C ILE A 199 1.07 -29.55 -0.99
N ASN A 200 -0.24 -29.37 -1.21
CA ASN A 200 -0.95 -29.70 -2.44
C ASN A 200 -0.58 -28.77 -3.62
N GLY A 201 0.07 -27.64 -3.32
CA GLY A 201 0.47 -26.64 -4.29
C GLY A 201 -0.69 -25.78 -4.81
N GLY A 202 -0.33 -24.70 -5.49
CA GLY A 202 -1.27 -23.77 -6.12
C GLY A 202 -0.58 -22.92 -7.18
N GLY A 203 -1.32 -21.98 -7.75
CA GLY A 203 -0.81 -21.08 -8.76
C GLY A 203 0.00 -19.92 -8.20
N LYS A 204 0.56 -19.14 -9.13
CA LYS A 204 1.20 -17.85 -8.85
C LYS A 204 0.43 -16.74 -9.56
N GLN A 205 0.28 -15.61 -8.87
CA GLN A 205 -0.38 -14.43 -9.38
C GLN A 205 0.32 -13.18 -8.89
N ARG A 206 0.37 -12.16 -9.74
CA ARG A 206 0.87 -10.83 -9.38
C ARG A 206 -0.25 -9.82 -9.53
N TYR A 207 -0.42 -8.98 -8.52
CA TYR A 207 -1.37 -7.88 -8.52
C TYR A 207 -0.65 -6.54 -8.51
N VAL A 208 -1.17 -5.60 -9.29
CA VAL A 208 -0.64 -4.23 -9.37
C VAL A 208 -1.72 -3.29 -8.89
N LEU A 209 -1.48 -2.65 -7.75
CA LEU A 209 -2.40 -1.76 -7.07
C LEU A 209 -1.90 -0.32 -7.22
N THR A 210 -2.70 0.52 -7.86
CA THR A 210 -2.53 1.97 -7.84
C THR A 210 -3.31 2.52 -6.66
N VAL A 211 -2.62 2.74 -5.54
CA VAL A 211 -3.19 3.18 -4.26
C VAL A 211 -3.12 4.71 -4.16
N ILE A 212 -4.25 5.34 -3.91
CA ILE A 212 -4.38 6.73 -3.51
C ILE A 212 -4.60 6.73 -1.99
N PRO A 213 -3.55 6.98 -1.18
CA PRO A 213 -3.67 6.92 0.26
C PRO A 213 -4.35 8.18 0.80
N MET A 214 -5.09 8.04 1.91
CA MET A 214 -5.69 9.19 2.61
C MET A 214 -4.64 10.00 3.38
N PHE A 215 -3.61 9.31 3.89
CA PHE A 215 -2.53 9.90 4.69
C PHE A 215 -1.18 9.49 4.10
N ARG A 216 -0.17 10.32 4.33
CA ARG A 216 1.22 10.02 3.97
C ARG A 216 2.14 10.32 5.13
N PRO A 217 3.29 9.64 5.20
CA PRO A 217 4.40 10.09 6.03
C PRO A 217 4.78 11.52 5.66
N GLU A 218 4.95 12.38 6.67
CA GLU A 218 5.43 13.74 6.46
C GLU A 218 6.52 14.06 7.47
N ILE A 219 7.66 14.56 6.98
CA ILE A 219 8.72 15.06 7.85
C ILE A 219 8.28 16.41 8.39
N VAL A 220 8.22 16.54 9.71
CA VAL A 220 7.79 17.77 10.38
C VAL A 220 8.70 18.93 9.96
N GLN A 221 8.11 20.07 9.64
CA GLN A 221 8.84 21.30 9.30
C GLN A 221 8.93 22.22 10.52
N THR A 222 10.09 22.84 10.69
CA THR A 222 10.32 23.94 11.63
C THR A 222 10.59 25.23 10.83
N PRO A 223 10.55 26.42 11.47
CA PRO A 223 10.96 27.66 10.80
C PRO A 223 12.40 27.66 10.27
N SER A 224 13.25 26.75 10.78
CA SER A 224 14.67 26.64 10.42
C SER A 224 14.99 25.47 9.49
N GLY A 225 13.98 24.76 8.99
CA GLY A 225 14.13 23.58 8.13
C GLY A 225 13.42 22.34 8.67
N PRO A 226 13.62 21.16 8.06
CA PRO A 226 13.00 19.93 8.52
C PRO A 226 13.46 19.59 9.95
N ALA A 227 12.57 18.99 10.74
CA ALA A 227 12.84 18.51 12.09
C ALA A 227 13.69 17.24 12.04
N VAL A 228 14.95 17.41 11.66
CA VAL A 228 16.00 16.39 11.69
C VAL A 228 17.08 16.89 12.63
N THR A 229 17.44 16.08 13.62
CA THR A 229 18.40 16.44 14.65
C THR A 229 19.57 15.49 14.69
N HIS A 230 20.71 15.98 15.15
CA HIS A 230 21.85 15.14 15.50
C HIS A 230 21.42 14.21 16.64
N SER A 231 21.51 12.89 16.45
CA SER A 231 20.96 11.94 17.44
C SER A 231 21.70 11.98 18.78
N SER A 232 22.94 12.47 18.80
CA SER A 232 23.78 12.59 20.00
C SER A 232 23.37 13.70 20.96
N ASP A 233 22.79 14.80 20.47
CA ASP A 233 22.51 16.00 21.28
C ASP A 233 21.15 16.66 20.99
N PHE A 234 20.35 16.10 20.07
CA PHE A 234 19.06 16.60 19.62
C PHE A 234 19.06 18.04 19.07
N SER A 235 20.23 18.59 18.76
CA SER A 235 20.29 19.88 18.05
C SER A 235 19.88 19.72 16.59
N LEU A 236 19.26 20.77 16.03
CA LEU A 236 18.74 20.75 14.67
C LEU A 236 19.88 20.71 13.63
N VAL A 237 19.72 19.87 12.61
CA VAL A 237 20.57 19.88 11.41
C VAL A 237 20.23 21.13 10.61
N THR A 238 21.23 21.98 10.38
CA THR A 238 21.09 23.25 9.66
C THR A 238 22.28 23.49 8.75
N ALA A 239 22.26 24.54 7.93
CA ALA A 239 23.41 24.89 7.10
C ALA A 239 24.67 25.24 7.93
N SER A 240 24.51 25.78 9.15
CA SER A 240 25.62 26.10 10.06
C SER A 240 25.99 24.94 10.98
N LYS A 241 25.12 23.93 11.12
CA LYS A 241 25.38 22.67 11.81
C LYS A 241 24.93 21.49 10.91
N PRO A 242 25.66 21.21 9.82
CA PRO A 242 25.30 20.16 8.87
C PRO A 242 25.58 18.76 9.44
N ALA A 243 24.81 17.76 8.99
CA ALA A 243 25.04 16.37 9.34
C ALA A 243 26.27 15.81 8.61
N ALA A 244 26.97 14.86 9.23
CA ALA A 244 28.09 14.17 8.59
C ALA A 244 27.63 12.88 7.88
N ALA A 245 28.35 12.47 6.83
CA ALA A 245 28.16 11.14 6.26
C ALA A 245 28.45 10.04 7.30
N GLY A 246 27.61 9.00 7.36
CA GLY A 246 27.72 7.93 8.36
C GLY A 246 27.14 8.28 9.75
N GLU A 247 26.74 9.53 9.97
CA GLU A 247 26.12 9.99 11.22
C GLU A 247 24.73 9.38 11.41
N VAL A 248 24.35 9.11 12.67
CA VAL A 248 22.97 8.77 13.04
C VAL A 248 22.20 10.04 13.39
N LEU A 249 21.08 10.25 12.71
CA LEU A 249 20.17 11.37 12.92
C LEU A 249 18.82 10.89 13.45
N SER A 250 18.11 11.78 14.13
CA SER A 250 16.72 11.59 14.57
C SER A 250 15.81 12.47 13.71
N LEU A 251 14.91 11.86 12.95
CA LEU A 251 13.91 12.53 12.12
C LEU A 251 12.55 12.47 12.79
N PHE A 252 11.85 13.61 12.87
CA PHE A 252 10.50 13.68 13.41
C PHE A 252 9.48 13.73 12.26
N ALA A 253 8.49 12.85 12.33
CA ALA A 253 7.49 12.69 11.27
C ALA A 253 6.07 12.51 11.82
N THR A 254 5.07 12.64 10.95
CA THR A 254 3.68 12.23 11.18
C THR A 254 3.27 11.15 10.17
N GLY A 255 2.11 10.53 10.34
CA GLY A 255 1.52 9.65 9.33
C GLY A 255 2.26 8.32 9.07
N LEU A 256 3.07 7.80 10.01
CA LEU A 256 3.74 6.49 9.87
C LEU A 256 2.79 5.30 10.11
N GLY A 257 1.61 5.57 10.68
CA GLY A 257 0.55 4.61 10.90
C GLY A 257 0.59 3.93 12.28
N PRO A 258 -0.20 2.87 12.48
CA PRO A 258 -0.37 2.25 13.79
C PRO A 258 0.92 1.68 14.39
N THR A 259 0.93 1.58 15.72
CA THR A 259 2.08 1.13 16.52
C THR A 259 1.78 -0.13 17.35
N ARG A 260 2.83 -0.65 18.01
CA ARG A 260 2.82 -1.73 19.01
C ARG A 260 3.68 -1.32 20.22
N PRO A 261 3.13 -1.31 21.46
CA PRO A 261 1.73 -1.56 21.79
C PRO A 261 0.77 -0.57 21.09
N GLY A 262 -0.46 -1.03 20.85
CA GLY A 262 -1.46 -0.21 20.19
C GLY A 262 -1.85 0.98 21.06
N VAL A 263 -1.99 2.15 20.44
CA VAL A 263 -2.44 3.38 21.08
C VAL A 263 -3.77 3.79 20.48
N ASN A 264 -4.71 4.22 21.33
CA ASN A 264 -6.02 4.67 20.87
C ASN A 264 -5.86 5.86 19.91
N PRO A 265 -6.68 5.97 18.86
CA PRO A 265 -6.68 7.14 18.00
C PRO A 265 -6.79 8.43 18.81
N SER A 266 -6.01 9.44 18.42
CA SER A 266 -5.92 10.74 19.10
C SER A 266 -5.33 10.73 20.53
N ALA A 267 -4.94 9.57 21.07
CA ALA A 267 -4.20 9.52 22.33
C ALA A 267 -2.70 9.73 22.10
N PRO A 268 -1.98 10.36 23.05
CA PRO A 268 -0.54 10.55 22.93
C PRO A 268 0.21 9.21 23.09
N PHE A 269 1.38 9.10 22.44
CA PHE A 269 2.23 7.92 22.59
C PHE A 269 2.82 7.79 24.01
N PRO A 270 2.92 6.57 24.55
CA PRO A 270 3.53 6.33 25.86
C PRO A 270 5.05 6.49 25.83
N ALA A 271 5.64 6.83 26.98
CA ALA A 271 7.10 6.85 27.15
C ALA A 271 7.69 5.44 27.35
N SER A 272 6.94 4.52 27.95
CA SER A 272 7.41 3.15 28.24
C SER A 272 6.25 2.13 28.25
N PRO A 273 6.39 0.99 27.54
CA PRO A 273 7.40 0.77 26.50
C PRO A 273 7.16 1.72 25.31
N PRO A 274 8.20 2.09 24.54
CA PRO A 274 8.03 2.87 23.32
C PRO A 274 7.08 2.17 22.33
N ALA A 275 6.23 2.96 21.68
CA ALA A 275 5.27 2.45 20.70
C ALA A 275 5.95 2.30 19.32
N VAL A 276 6.37 1.08 18.96
CA VAL A 276 7.08 0.78 17.70
C VAL A 276 6.12 0.80 16.53
N VAL A 277 6.50 1.40 15.40
CA VAL A 277 5.66 1.46 14.18
C VAL A 277 5.47 0.06 13.56
N ASN A 278 4.25 -0.28 13.17
CA ASN A 278 3.92 -1.58 12.57
C ASN A 278 4.35 -1.69 11.10
N SER A 279 4.18 -0.58 10.36
CA SER A 279 4.55 -0.47 8.95
C SER A 279 6.06 -0.68 8.74
N PRO A 280 6.50 -1.22 7.59
CA PRO A 280 7.89 -1.05 7.18
C PRO A 280 8.14 0.45 6.98
N VAL A 281 9.15 0.98 7.69
CA VAL A 281 9.58 2.38 7.60
C VAL A 281 10.93 2.41 6.92
N GLU A 282 11.06 3.22 5.87
CA GLU A 282 12.32 3.44 5.17
C GLU A 282 12.65 4.93 5.14
N VAL A 283 13.94 5.23 5.13
CA VAL A 283 14.46 6.56 4.87
C VAL A 283 15.37 6.47 3.67
N THR A 284 15.26 7.41 2.74
CA THR A 284 16.24 7.58 1.66
C THR A 284 16.95 8.91 1.79
N VAL A 285 18.23 8.93 1.41
CA VAL A 285 19.05 10.15 1.29
C VAL A 285 19.58 10.21 -0.14
N ASN A 286 19.24 11.27 -0.88
CA ASN A 286 19.51 11.38 -2.33
C ASN A 286 18.99 10.17 -3.14
N GLY A 287 17.81 9.65 -2.75
CA GLY A 287 17.21 8.46 -3.35
C GLY A 287 17.90 7.13 -3.01
N ARG A 288 18.96 7.13 -2.19
CA ARG A 288 19.63 5.91 -1.73
C ARG A 288 19.08 5.46 -0.37
N PRO A 289 18.83 4.16 -0.15
CA PRO A 289 18.39 3.68 1.15
C PRO A 289 19.36 4.03 2.28
N ALA A 290 18.81 4.52 3.39
CA ALA A 290 19.51 4.74 4.63
C ALA A 290 19.13 3.65 5.66
N GLU A 291 20.08 3.27 6.51
CA GLU A 291 19.83 2.29 7.57
C GLU A 291 18.91 2.90 8.63
N VAL A 292 17.70 2.37 8.79
CA VAL A 292 16.77 2.76 9.85
C VAL A 292 17.00 1.87 11.08
N THR A 293 17.39 2.49 12.19
CA THR A 293 17.72 1.81 13.45
C THR A 293 16.57 1.82 14.46
N ALA A 294 15.65 2.78 14.35
CA ALA A 294 14.44 2.85 15.18
C ALA A 294 13.35 3.64 14.47
N ALA A 295 12.09 3.23 14.67
CA ALA A 295 10.90 3.99 14.28
C ALA A 295 9.82 3.80 15.37
N VAL A 296 9.60 4.84 16.17
CA VAL A 296 8.72 4.80 17.34
C VAL A 296 7.85 6.04 17.43
N GLY A 297 6.68 5.92 18.05
CA GLY A 297 5.87 7.05 18.47
C GLY A 297 6.65 7.91 19.47
N PHE A 298 6.68 9.22 19.25
CA PHE A 298 7.37 10.16 20.11
C PHE A 298 6.54 10.39 21.38
N PRO A 299 7.08 10.14 22.59
CA PRO A 299 6.32 10.21 23.83
C PRO A 299 5.59 11.54 24.01
N GLY A 300 4.30 11.49 24.36
CA GLY A 300 3.46 12.67 24.53
C GLY A 300 2.88 13.27 23.24
N ALA A 301 3.39 12.90 22.06
CA ALA A 301 2.84 13.35 20.78
C ALA A 301 1.66 12.48 20.34
N VAL A 302 0.71 13.10 19.64
CA VAL A 302 -0.38 12.42 18.92
C VAL A 302 0.02 12.36 17.44
N ASP A 303 0.10 11.16 16.88
CA ASP A 303 0.59 10.92 15.50
C ASP A 303 1.96 11.56 15.19
N GLY A 304 2.80 11.78 16.21
CA GLY A 304 4.17 12.23 16.06
C GLY A 304 5.14 11.07 16.32
N TYR A 305 6.11 10.87 15.45
CA TYR A 305 7.06 9.76 15.48
C TYR A 305 8.50 10.28 15.46
N GLN A 306 9.40 9.50 16.04
CA GLN A 306 10.85 9.66 15.87
C GLN A 306 11.39 8.45 15.09
N VAL A 307 12.15 8.74 14.04
CA VAL A 307 12.85 7.76 13.21
C VAL A 307 14.35 8.01 13.31
N ASN A 308 15.10 7.05 13.83
CA ASN A 308 16.55 7.14 13.86
C ASN A 308 17.12 6.44 12.63
N PHE A 309 17.91 7.15 11.83
CA PHE A 309 18.52 6.60 10.63
C PHE A 309 19.98 7.02 10.49
N ARG A 310 20.78 6.20 9.81
CA ARG A 310 22.17 6.50 9.49
C ARG A 310 22.26 7.11 8.10
N VAL A 311 22.85 8.30 8.00
CA VAL A 311 23.21 8.90 6.70
C VAL A 311 24.16 7.96 5.97
N PRO A 312 23.93 7.62 4.68
CA PRO A 312 24.85 6.75 3.95
C PRO A 312 26.29 7.29 3.99
N PRO A 313 27.30 6.44 4.24
CA PRO A 313 28.68 6.88 4.49
C PRO A 313 29.36 7.55 3.28
N ASP A 314 28.81 7.36 2.08
CA ASP A 314 29.28 7.94 0.83
C ASP A 314 28.43 9.14 0.36
N THR A 315 27.61 9.71 1.25
CA THR A 315 26.79 10.89 0.93
C THR A 315 27.69 12.10 0.67
N ALA A 316 27.55 12.70 -0.51
CA ALA A 316 28.29 13.90 -0.88
C ALA A 316 27.89 15.11 -0.02
N LYS A 317 28.85 16.00 0.21
CA LYS A 317 28.66 17.28 0.91
C LYS A 317 27.68 18.17 0.15
N GLY A 318 26.92 18.98 0.88
CA GLY A 318 25.96 19.93 0.33
C GLY A 318 24.52 19.60 0.70
N ALA A 319 23.57 20.10 -0.10
CA ALA A 319 22.15 19.87 0.15
C ALA A 319 21.73 18.47 -0.35
N ALA A 320 21.33 17.59 0.57
CA ALA A 320 20.79 16.27 0.28
C ALA A 320 19.26 16.26 0.33
N THR A 321 18.61 15.45 -0.52
CA THR A 321 17.18 15.12 -0.34
C THR A 321 17.03 14.04 0.71
N VAL A 322 15.97 14.13 1.51
CA VAL A 322 15.57 13.13 2.50
C VAL A 322 14.11 12.83 2.32
N GLN A 323 13.77 11.55 2.32
CA GLN A 323 12.39 11.11 2.22
C GLN A 323 12.15 9.99 3.22
N VAL A 324 11.00 10.01 3.87
CA VAL A 324 10.52 8.91 4.69
C VAL A 324 9.35 8.23 3.98
N SER A 325 9.31 6.91 4.03
CA SER A 325 8.18 6.11 3.57
C SER A 325 7.69 5.20 4.70
N ALA A 326 6.40 4.87 4.68
CA ALA A 326 5.80 3.90 5.58
C ALA A 326 4.79 3.06 4.80
N ALA A 327 4.83 1.74 4.96
CA ALA A 327 3.97 0.81 4.21
C ALA A 327 4.04 1.06 2.69
N TRP A 328 5.27 1.30 2.20
CA TRP A 328 5.60 1.62 0.80
C TRP A 328 4.98 2.90 0.26
N ILE A 329 4.31 3.70 1.10
CA ILE A 329 3.78 5.03 0.76
C ILE A 329 4.87 6.06 1.07
N ALA A 330 5.40 6.69 0.02
CA ALA A 330 6.41 7.71 0.15
C ALA A 330 5.81 9.08 0.54
N GLY A 331 6.45 9.74 1.51
CA GLY A 331 6.22 11.14 1.84
C GLY A 331 6.87 12.11 0.85
N PRO A 332 6.68 13.42 1.03
CA PRO A 332 7.42 14.42 0.26
C PRO A 332 8.92 14.39 0.59
N GLU A 333 9.76 14.77 -0.38
CA GLU A 333 11.18 14.99 -0.14
C GLU A 333 11.41 16.34 0.55
N VAL A 334 12.36 16.37 1.48
CA VAL A 334 12.85 17.61 2.12
C VAL A 334 14.36 17.74 1.91
N LYS A 335 14.92 18.93 2.13
CA LYS A 335 16.37 19.18 2.01
C LYS A 335 17.01 19.26 3.38
N MET A 336 18.16 18.59 3.57
CA MET A 336 19.03 18.78 4.73
C MET A 336 20.48 19.02 4.28
N ALA A 337 21.29 19.66 5.14
CA ALA A 337 22.69 19.95 4.85
C ALA A 337 23.62 18.82 5.31
N ILE A 338 24.55 18.42 4.44
CA ILE A 338 25.59 17.40 4.68
C ILE A 338 27.00 18.02 4.58
N GLN A 339 27.94 17.59 5.43
CA GLN A 339 29.35 18.01 5.44
C GLN A 339 30.36 16.86 5.32
#